data_AF-A0AAD9FHP6-F1
#
_entry.id   AF-A0AAD9FHP6-F1
#
_cell.length_a   1.000
_cell.length_b   1.000
_cell.length_c   1.000
_cell.angle_alpha   90.00
_cell.angle_beta   90.00
_cell.angle_gamma   90.00
#
_symmetry.space_group_name_H-M   'P 1'
#
loop_
_entity.id
_entity.type
_entity.pdbx_description
1 polymer ?
#
loop_
_entity_poly.entity_id
_entity_poly.type
_entity_poly.pdbx_seq_one_letter_code
_entity_poly.pdbx_strand_id
1 'polypeptide(L)'
;MIRMDAAKETDTKTDRSGVCIAQSLKIPREPRTGEFDKIIRRLLETSNARAVIMFANEDDIRRILDAAKRNNQTGHFLWVGSDSWGCKISPVLGQEKVAEGAITILPKRASVDAFDRYFRSRSLSNNRRNVWFAEFWEENFNCKLGMHGKRPGSLKKCTALEKVGRDSSYEQEGKVQFVIDAVYAMAHALHRMHRDLCYGYPGLCPRMASIDGKELLGYIRAVDFSGSAGTPVVFNENGDAPGRYDIFQYQPTDRSTAEYRVIGSWTNKLYLKVKAMRWKKGDPSLPPSVCSIPCRTGERKKVVKGVPCCWHCERCEGYHYQASEFTCELCPYEMRPDVNRTDCVPIPIIKLEWHSPWAVFPVFISMLGIIATSFVIVTFVRHNDTPIVRASGRELSYVLLTGIFLCYAITFLMIATPDVGVCSLRRIFLGLGMCFSYAALLTKTNRIHRIFEQGKKSVTAPRLISPASQLAITFSLISVQLLGVFVWFACDISDLSLICSLGYSILLMVTCTVYAIKTRGVPETFNEAKPIGFTMYTTCIIWLAFIPIFFGTSQSAERMYIQTTTLTISLSLSASVSLGMLYMPKVYIILFHPEQNVPKRKRSFK
;
A
#
# COMPACT_ATOMS: atom_id res chain seq x y z
N MET A 1 -10.87 -7.76 -44.42
CA MET A 1 -10.68 -9.19 -44.13
C MET A 1 -9.22 -9.42 -43.76
N ILE A 2 -8.29 -9.37 -44.72
CA ILE A 2 -6.83 -9.56 -44.54
C ILE A 2 -6.21 -8.84 -43.31
N ARG A 3 -6.57 -7.57 -43.04
CA ARG A 3 -6.02 -6.80 -41.90
C ARG A 3 -6.49 -7.29 -40.52
N MET A 4 -7.73 -7.79 -40.44
CA MET A 4 -8.25 -8.36 -39.19
C MET A 4 -7.62 -9.72 -38.90
N ASP A 5 -7.27 -10.46 -39.96
CA ASP A 5 -6.62 -11.77 -39.85
C ASP A 5 -5.15 -11.60 -39.44
N ALA A 6 -4.44 -10.60 -39.98
CA ALA A 6 -3.07 -10.26 -39.56
C ALA A 6 -2.98 -9.87 -38.08
N ALA A 7 -3.93 -9.07 -37.57
CA ALA A 7 -3.97 -8.70 -36.16
C ALA A 7 -4.21 -9.91 -35.24
N LYS A 8 -5.11 -10.83 -35.62
CA LYS A 8 -5.38 -12.07 -34.88
C LYS A 8 -4.21 -13.05 -34.91
N GLU A 9 -3.54 -13.19 -36.05
CA GLU A 9 -2.38 -14.07 -36.17
C GLU A 9 -1.20 -13.55 -35.35
N THR A 10 -1.04 -12.23 -35.29
CA THR A 10 -0.05 -11.57 -34.42
C THR A 10 -0.33 -11.90 -32.95
N ASP A 11 -1.58 -11.72 -32.50
CA ASP A 11 -2.03 -12.04 -31.13
C ASP A 11 -1.68 -13.49 -30.72
N THR A 12 -1.95 -14.43 -31.64
CA THR A 12 -1.67 -15.86 -31.42
C THR A 12 -0.15 -16.16 -31.32
N LYS A 13 0.67 -15.46 -32.11
CA LYS A 13 2.14 -15.64 -32.09
C LYS A 13 2.80 -14.94 -30.91
N THR A 14 2.26 -13.81 -30.45
CA THR A 14 2.79 -13.06 -29.29
C THR A 14 2.65 -13.87 -28.00
N ASP A 15 1.53 -14.56 -27.83
CA ASP A 15 1.25 -15.40 -26.65
C ASP A 15 2.31 -16.50 -26.46
N ARG A 16 2.84 -17.06 -27.57
CA ARG A 16 3.88 -18.10 -27.54
C ARG A 16 5.30 -17.56 -27.30
N SER A 17 5.52 -16.26 -27.46
CA SER A 17 6.85 -15.63 -27.41
C SER A 17 7.08 -14.78 -26.15
N GLY A 18 6.16 -14.82 -25.18
CA GLY A 18 6.24 -14.02 -23.95
C GLY A 18 6.02 -12.52 -24.18
N VAL A 19 5.49 -12.13 -25.34
CA VAL A 19 5.12 -10.75 -25.67
C VAL A 19 3.64 -10.57 -25.40
N CYS A 20 3.30 -9.45 -24.80
CA CYS A 20 1.96 -9.20 -24.32
C CYS A 20 1.26 -8.08 -25.09
N ILE A 21 -0.01 -8.28 -25.42
CA ILE A 21 -0.86 -7.25 -26.02
C ILE A 21 -1.72 -6.62 -24.92
N ALA A 22 -1.39 -5.37 -24.55
CA ALA A 22 -2.15 -4.63 -23.55
C ALA A 22 -3.60 -4.38 -23.99
N GLN A 23 -3.80 -4.10 -25.28
CA GLN A 23 -5.11 -3.83 -25.86
C GLN A 23 -5.12 -4.00 -27.38
N SER A 24 -6.25 -4.45 -27.92
CA SER A 24 -6.50 -4.57 -29.36
C SER A 24 -7.67 -3.68 -29.77
N LEU A 25 -7.38 -2.65 -30.57
CA LEU A 25 -8.38 -1.66 -31.01
C LEU A 25 -8.65 -1.80 -32.52
N LYS A 26 -9.91 -1.71 -32.91
CA LYS A 26 -10.35 -1.80 -34.32
C LYS A 26 -10.81 -0.44 -34.81
N ILE A 27 -10.38 -0.06 -36.01
CA ILE A 27 -10.84 1.14 -36.71
C ILE A 27 -12.10 0.74 -37.50
N PRO A 28 -13.25 1.42 -37.29
CA PRO A 28 -14.45 1.20 -38.10
C PRO A 28 -14.20 1.50 -39.58
N ARG A 29 -14.91 0.82 -40.50
CA ARG A 29 -14.78 1.10 -41.95
C ARG A 29 -15.15 2.55 -42.31
N GLU A 30 -16.13 3.10 -41.60
CA GLU A 30 -16.57 4.50 -41.73
C GLU A 30 -16.45 5.17 -40.35
N PRO A 31 -15.28 5.72 -40.01
CA PRO A 31 -15.05 6.32 -38.72
C PRO A 31 -15.82 7.65 -38.60
N ARG A 32 -16.62 7.79 -37.53
CA ARG A 32 -17.30 9.06 -37.20
C ARG A 32 -16.28 10.11 -36.71
N THR A 33 -16.69 11.37 -36.74
CA THR A 33 -15.89 12.48 -36.22
C THR A 33 -15.51 12.23 -34.75
N GLY A 34 -14.22 12.30 -34.42
CA GLY A 34 -13.68 12.07 -33.08
C GLY A 34 -13.41 10.60 -32.70
N GLU A 35 -13.67 9.61 -33.56
CA GLU A 35 -13.34 8.21 -33.26
C GLU A 35 -11.84 7.97 -33.10
N PHE A 36 -11.01 8.63 -33.91
CA PHE A 36 -9.55 8.54 -33.79
C PHE A 36 -9.03 9.13 -32.47
N ASP A 37 -9.65 10.20 -31.96
CA ASP A 37 -9.34 10.75 -30.64
C ASP A 37 -9.70 9.77 -29.52
N LYS A 38 -10.83 9.05 -29.64
CA LYS A 38 -11.19 7.99 -28.69
C LYS A 38 -10.18 6.86 -28.70
N ILE A 39 -9.66 6.47 -29.87
CA ILE A 39 -8.60 5.46 -29.98
C ILE A 39 -7.35 5.90 -29.22
N ILE A 40 -6.90 7.16 -29.40
CA ILE A 40 -5.76 7.70 -28.66
C ILE A 40 -6.02 7.72 -27.15
N ARG A 41 -7.20 8.16 -26.72
CA ARG A 41 -7.56 8.15 -25.28
C ARG A 41 -7.57 6.74 -24.69
N ARG A 42 -8.06 5.74 -25.42
CA ARG A 42 -8.00 4.33 -25.01
C ARG A 42 -6.56 3.83 -24.94
N LEU A 43 -5.68 4.21 -25.87
CA LEU A 43 -4.24 3.90 -25.78
C LEU A 43 -3.59 4.51 -24.53
N LEU A 44 -4.08 5.66 -24.07
CA LEU A 44 -3.59 6.31 -22.85
C LEU A 44 -4.09 5.65 -21.55
N GLU A 45 -5.11 4.79 -21.58
CA GLU A 45 -5.52 3.99 -20.41
C GLU A 45 -4.38 3.07 -19.95
N THR A 46 -3.49 2.66 -20.88
CA THR A 46 -2.27 1.89 -20.62
C THR A 46 -1.01 2.68 -21.01
N SER A 47 -0.83 3.88 -20.46
CA SER A 47 0.25 4.83 -20.83
C SER A 47 1.70 4.30 -20.76
N ASN A 48 1.96 3.24 -20.01
CA ASN A 48 3.28 2.58 -19.98
C ASN A 48 3.53 1.69 -21.22
N ALA A 49 2.46 1.23 -21.89
CA ALA A 49 2.51 0.48 -23.14
C ALA A 49 2.66 1.47 -24.31
N ARG A 50 3.92 1.83 -24.59
CA ARG A 50 4.25 2.87 -25.57
C ARG A 50 4.27 2.37 -27.02
N ALA A 51 4.53 1.07 -27.24
CA ALA A 51 4.60 0.50 -28.58
C ALA A 51 3.21 0.23 -29.16
N VAL A 52 2.94 0.77 -30.36
CA VAL A 52 1.67 0.63 -31.08
C VAL A 52 1.91 0.01 -32.44
N ILE A 53 1.43 -1.21 -32.65
CA ILE A 53 1.50 -1.93 -33.92
C ILE A 53 0.24 -1.62 -34.74
N MET A 54 0.43 -1.08 -35.95
CA MET A 54 -0.65 -0.59 -36.79
C MET A 54 -0.76 -1.37 -38.09
N PHE A 55 -1.91 -2.02 -38.26
CA PHE A 55 -2.35 -2.63 -39.52
C PHE A 55 -3.51 -1.83 -40.12
N ALA A 56 -3.21 -0.66 -40.66
CA ALA A 56 -4.19 0.32 -41.16
C ALA A 56 -3.87 0.76 -42.61
N ASN A 57 -4.81 1.41 -43.32
CA ASN A 57 -4.48 2.03 -44.61
C ASN A 57 -3.76 3.37 -44.41
N GLU A 58 -3.28 3.93 -45.52
CA GLU A 58 -2.60 5.22 -45.55
C GLU A 58 -3.41 6.36 -44.91
N ASP A 59 -4.70 6.48 -45.23
CA ASP A 59 -5.58 7.52 -44.70
C ASP A 59 -5.81 7.40 -43.18
N ASP A 60 -6.07 6.19 -42.67
CA ASP A 60 -6.31 5.95 -41.25
C ASP A 60 -5.02 6.19 -40.44
N ILE A 61 -3.85 5.83 -40.98
CA ILE A 61 -2.55 6.10 -40.34
C ILE A 61 -2.38 7.61 -40.17
N ARG A 62 -2.60 8.39 -41.24
CA ARG A 62 -2.53 9.85 -41.19
C ARG A 62 -3.47 10.43 -40.13
N ARG A 63 -4.72 9.96 -40.10
CA ARG A 63 -5.74 10.43 -39.15
C ARG A 63 -5.40 10.05 -37.69
N ILE A 64 -4.79 8.89 -37.45
CA ILE A 64 -4.31 8.48 -36.12
C ILE A 64 -3.14 9.34 -35.67
N LEU A 65 -2.15 9.58 -36.54
CA LEU A 65 -1.01 10.45 -36.23
C LEU A 65 -1.48 11.89 -35.97
N ASP A 66 -2.47 12.37 -36.71
CA ASP A 66 -3.09 13.67 -36.49
C ASP A 66 -3.86 13.73 -35.16
N ALA A 67 -4.64 12.69 -34.83
CA ALA A 67 -5.30 12.59 -33.53
C ALA A 67 -4.29 12.56 -32.38
N ALA A 68 -3.16 11.85 -32.52
CA ALA A 68 -2.09 11.85 -31.53
C ALA A 68 -1.47 13.24 -31.35
N LYS A 69 -1.29 13.98 -32.46
CA LYS A 69 -0.86 15.39 -32.44
C LYS A 69 -1.86 16.27 -31.69
N ARG A 70 -3.16 16.16 -32.00
CA ARG A 70 -4.25 16.94 -31.38
C ARG A 70 -4.43 16.64 -29.89
N ASN A 71 -4.14 15.42 -29.45
CA ASN A 71 -4.17 15.04 -28.02
C ASN A 71 -2.82 15.28 -27.31
N ASN A 72 -1.91 16.08 -27.89
CA ASN A 72 -0.59 16.42 -27.33
C ASN A 72 0.31 15.21 -27.00
N GLN A 73 0.16 14.08 -27.71
CA GLN A 73 0.94 12.86 -27.49
C GLN A 73 2.16 12.74 -28.40
N THR A 74 2.78 13.88 -28.73
CA THR A 74 3.90 13.94 -29.68
C THR A 74 5.18 13.36 -29.06
N GLY A 75 5.61 12.18 -29.50
CA GLY A 75 6.79 11.48 -28.95
C GLY A 75 6.51 10.56 -27.77
N HIS A 76 5.23 10.38 -27.39
CA HIS A 76 4.84 9.43 -26.37
C HIS A 76 4.85 7.99 -26.94
N PHE A 77 4.10 7.74 -28.01
CA PHE A 77 3.99 6.42 -28.64
C PHE A 77 5.19 6.09 -29.55
N LEU A 78 5.48 4.79 -29.68
CA LEU A 78 6.43 4.22 -30.62
C LEU A 78 5.64 3.47 -31.69
N TRP A 79 5.67 3.97 -32.92
CA TRP A 79 4.84 3.43 -33.99
C TRP A 79 5.53 2.31 -34.74
N VAL A 80 4.82 1.21 -34.94
CA VAL A 80 5.25 0.11 -35.80
C VAL A 80 4.20 -0.08 -36.90
N GLY A 81 4.53 0.26 -38.14
CA GLY A 81 3.63 0.18 -39.29
C GLY A 81 3.89 -1.02 -40.19
N SER A 82 2.84 -1.54 -40.80
CA SER A 82 2.97 -2.54 -41.87
C SER A 82 3.37 -1.91 -43.21
N ASP A 83 3.38 -2.73 -44.26
CA ASP A 83 3.67 -2.36 -45.67
C ASP A 83 2.75 -1.30 -46.28
N SER A 84 1.56 -1.08 -45.70
CA SER A 84 0.64 -0.02 -46.12
C SER A 84 1.20 1.37 -45.82
N TRP A 85 1.98 1.50 -44.74
CA TRP A 85 2.77 2.69 -44.45
C TRP A 85 4.05 2.67 -45.27
N GLY A 86 4.87 1.64 -45.06
CA GLY A 86 6.17 1.50 -45.70
C GLY A 86 7.04 2.75 -45.62
N CYS A 87 7.56 3.21 -46.76
CA CYS A 87 8.40 4.40 -46.89
C CYS A 87 7.67 5.62 -47.50
N LYS A 88 6.33 5.62 -47.51
CA LYS A 88 5.53 6.71 -48.10
C LYS A 88 5.55 7.96 -47.22
N ILE A 89 5.68 9.13 -47.85
CA ILE A 89 5.64 10.43 -47.14
C ILE A 89 4.21 10.92 -46.85
N SER A 90 3.24 10.53 -47.68
CA SER A 90 1.84 10.97 -47.57
C SER A 90 1.18 10.73 -46.18
N PRO A 91 1.35 9.55 -45.52
CA PRO A 91 0.77 9.34 -44.19
C PRO A 91 1.36 10.22 -43.07
N VAL A 92 2.57 10.75 -43.24
CA VAL A 92 3.27 11.54 -42.21
C VAL A 92 3.22 13.05 -42.45
N LEU A 93 2.75 13.47 -43.62
CA LEU A 93 2.74 14.86 -44.08
C LEU A 93 1.86 15.76 -43.19
N GLY A 94 2.49 16.66 -42.44
CA GLY A 94 1.87 17.55 -41.45
C GLY A 94 1.93 17.03 -40.00
N GLN A 95 2.41 15.81 -39.78
CA GLN A 95 2.52 15.13 -38.49
C GLN A 95 3.92 14.51 -38.28
N GLU A 96 4.95 15.08 -38.91
CA GLU A 96 6.30 14.52 -38.99
C GLU A 96 6.91 14.30 -37.59
N LYS A 97 6.70 15.27 -36.68
CA LYS A 97 7.19 15.19 -35.29
C LYS A 97 6.54 14.07 -34.46
N VAL A 98 5.37 13.57 -34.88
CA VAL A 98 4.65 12.47 -34.22
C VAL A 98 5.12 11.12 -34.75
N ALA A 99 5.43 11.05 -36.04
CA ALA A 99 5.95 9.86 -36.71
C ALA A 99 7.45 9.61 -36.45
N GLU A 100 8.16 10.54 -35.82
CA GLU A 100 9.58 10.42 -35.51
C GLU A 100 9.90 9.11 -34.76
N GLY A 101 10.86 8.35 -35.29
CA GLY A 101 11.27 7.06 -34.75
C GLY A 101 10.36 5.88 -35.13
N ALA A 102 9.29 6.11 -35.91
CA ALA A 102 8.41 5.05 -36.39
C ALA A 102 9.18 4.01 -37.21
N ILE A 103 8.91 2.74 -36.94
CA ILE A 103 9.49 1.60 -37.67
C ILE A 103 8.44 1.07 -38.62
N THR A 104 8.81 0.88 -39.87
CA THR A 104 7.91 0.32 -40.89
C THR A 104 8.61 -0.77 -41.67
N ILE A 105 7.82 -1.63 -42.30
CA ILE A 105 8.34 -2.71 -43.16
C ILE A 105 7.86 -2.50 -44.58
N LEU A 106 8.66 -2.90 -45.56
CA LEU A 106 8.22 -3.02 -46.95
C LEU A 106 8.74 -4.31 -47.54
N PRO A 107 7.96 -4.98 -48.42
CA PRO A 107 8.49 -6.07 -49.22
C PRO A 107 9.75 -5.61 -49.94
N LYS A 108 10.81 -6.41 -49.85
CA LYS A 108 12.08 -6.14 -50.51
C LYS A 108 11.85 -6.11 -52.01
N ARG A 109 12.14 -4.96 -52.63
CA ARG A 109 11.82 -4.65 -54.03
C ARG A 109 13.06 -4.13 -54.75
N ALA A 110 13.14 -4.41 -56.05
CA ALA A 110 14.11 -3.79 -56.94
C ALA A 110 13.38 -3.02 -58.06
N SER A 111 14.01 -1.94 -58.54
CA SER A 111 13.51 -1.25 -59.72
C SER A 111 13.76 -2.08 -60.97
N VAL A 112 12.78 -2.14 -61.86
CA VAL A 112 12.91 -2.86 -63.14
C VAL A 112 13.19 -1.85 -64.25
N ASP A 113 14.46 -1.70 -64.61
CA ASP A 113 14.93 -0.70 -65.59
C ASP A 113 14.29 -0.85 -66.98
N ALA A 114 13.92 -2.08 -67.35
CA ALA A 114 13.19 -2.33 -68.60
C ALA A 114 11.80 -1.68 -68.59
N PHE A 115 11.10 -1.70 -67.46
CA PHE A 115 9.80 -1.05 -67.32
C PHE A 115 9.92 0.47 -67.33
N ASP A 116 10.94 1.03 -66.65
CA ASP A 116 11.22 2.47 -66.67
C ASP A 116 11.41 2.99 -68.09
N ARG A 117 12.25 2.31 -68.89
CA ARG A 117 12.46 2.66 -70.30
C ARG A 117 11.18 2.53 -71.11
N TYR A 118 10.42 1.44 -70.91
CA TYR A 118 9.15 1.23 -71.60
C TYR A 118 8.13 2.33 -71.28
N PHE A 119 7.90 2.64 -70.00
CA PHE A 119 6.89 3.59 -69.55
C PHE A 119 7.25 5.02 -69.94
N ARG A 120 8.50 5.45 -69.73
CA ARG A 120 8.96 6.79 -70.12
C ARG A 120 8.94 7.04 -71.63
N SER A 121 9.02 5.97 -72.44
CA SER A 121 8.91 6.07 -73.89
C SER A 121 7.46 6.21 -74.40
N ARG A 122 6.44 6.05 -73.53
CA ARG A 122 5.03 6.13 -73.95
C ARG A 122 4.60 7.58 -74.20
N SER A 123 3.84 7.78 -75.26
CA SER A 123 3.22 9.04 -75.67
C SER A 123 1.78 8.78 -76.10
N LEU A 124 0.96 9.84 -76.16
CA LEU A 124 -0.43 9.73 -76.62
C LEU A 124 -0.55 9.18 -78.05
N SER A 125 0.46 9.39 -78.89
CA SER A 125 0.50 8.85 -80.26
C SER A 125 0.81 7.35 -80.31
N ASN A 126 1.65 6.85 -79.40
CA ASN A 126 2.16 5.47 -79.46
C ASN A 126 1.44 4.49 -78.52
N ASN A 127 0.57 4.98 -77.64
CA ASN A 127 -0.14 4.15 -76.67
C ASN A 127 -1.66 4.29 -76.81
N ARG A 128 -2.22 3.70 -77.88
CA ARG A 128 -3.67 3.65 -78.11
C ARG A 128 -4.35 2.44 -77.45
N ARG A 129 -3.57 1.50 -76.90
CA ARG A 129 -4.08 0.27 -76.28
C ARG A 129 -4.72 0.53 -74.92
N ASN A 130 -4.20 1.49 -74.15
CA ASN A 130 -4.72 1.81 -72.83
C ASN A 130 -5.75 2.96 -72.94
N VAL A 131 -7.01 2.64 -72.68
CA VAL A 131 -8.13 3.59 -72.79
C VAL A 131 -8.04 4.74 -71.79
N TRP A 132 -7.39 4.53 -70.64
CA TRP A 132 -7.24 5.54 -69.58
C TRP A 132 -5.96 6.38 -69.69
N PHE A 133 -5.16 6.18 -70.75
CA PHE A 133 -3.88 6.85 -70.89
C PHE A 133 -4.03 8.35 -71.17
N ALA A 134 -5.15 8.77 -71.75
CA ALA A 134 -5.45 10.18 -71.99
C ALA A 134 -5.72 10.92 -70.67
N GLU A 135 -6.57 10.35 -69.81
CA GLU A 135 -6.90 10.88 -68.49
C GLU A 135 -5.67 10.95 -67.58
N PHE A 136 -4.86 9.88 -67.58
CA PHE A 136 -3.56 9.88 -66.90
C PHE A 136 -2.66 11.03 -67.40
N TRP A 137 -2.63 11.28 -68.71
CA TRP A 137 -1.80 12.34 -69.29
C TRP A 137 -2.26 13.73 -68.84
N GLU A 138 -3.57 13.97 -68.82
CA GLU A 138 -4.14 15.23 -68.34
C GLU A 138 -3.80 15.50 -66.87
N GLU A 139 -3.94 14.49 -66.01
CA GLU A 139 -3.67 14.60 -64.58
C GLU A 139 -2.17 14.74 -64.29
N ASN A 140 -1.34 13.90 -64.90
CA ASN A 140 0.09 13.86 -64.64
C ASN A 140 0.84 15.13 -65.10
N PHE A 141 0.40 15.75 -66.20
CA PHE A 141 0.99 16.99 -66.71
C PHE A 141 0.19 18.24 -66.36
N ASN A 142 -0.91 18.11 -65.58
CA ASN A 142 -1.84 19.19 -65.26
C ASN A 142 -2.26 19.99 -66.52
N CYS A 143 -2.71 19.27 -67.55
CA CYS A 143 -3.10 19.84 -68.82
C CYS A 143 -4.41 19.23 -69.36
N LYS A 144 -5.01 19.80 -70.41
CA LYS A 144 -6.23 19.26 -71.04
C LYS A 144 -6.05 18.88 -72.51
N LEU A 145 -6.57 17.70 -72.88
CA LEU A 145 -6.56 17.07 -74.21
C LEU A 145 -7.89 17.34 -74.92
N GLY A 146 -8.12 18.60 -75.32
CA GLY A 146 -9.34 18.97 -76.05
C GLY A 146 -9.45 20.47 -76.28
N MET A 147 -10.38 20.87 -77.16
CA MET A 147 -10.68 22.27 -77.51
C MET A 147 -11.89 22.86 -76.75
N HIS A 148 -12.36 22.24 -75.68
CA HIS A 148 -13.45 22.82 -74.89
C HIS A 148 -12.94 23.66 -73.72
N GLY A 149 -13.00 24.98 -73.93
CA GLY A 149 -13.15 25.98 -72.85
C GLY A 149 -12.00 26.95 -72.69
N LYS A 150 -11.94 27.98 -73.55
CA LYS A 150 -11.39 29.29 -73.15
C LYS A 150 -12.28 29.86 -72.04
N ARG A 151 -12.00 29.54 -70.78
CA ARG A 151 -12.45 30.32 -69.61
C ARG A 151 -11.21 30.95 -68.97
N PRO A 152 -11.28 32.20 -68.47
CA PRO A 152 -10.14 32.82 -67.80
C PRO A 152 -9.83 32.00 -66.53
N GLY A 153 -8.64 31.40 -66.47
CA GLY A 153 -8.20 30.49 -65.40
C GLY A 153 -8.03 29.01 -65.78
N SER A 154 -8.14 28.64 -67.07
CA SER A 154 -8.02 27.25 -67.50
C SER A 154 -6.58 26.72 -67.54
N LEU A 155 -6.41 25.45 -67.11
CA LEU A 155 -5.17 24.66 -67.18
C LEU A 155 -4.56 24.68 -68.59
N LYS A 156 -3.22 24.59 -68.66
CA LYS A 156 -2.40 24.53 -69.88
C LYS A 156 -2.95 23.51 -70.89
N LYS A 157 -2.96 23.83 -72.19
CA LYS A 157 -3.28 22.85 -73.24
C LYS A 157 -2.13 21.85 -73.38
N CYS A 158 -2.42 20.55 -73.42
CA CYS A 158 -1.39 19.54 -73.68
C CYS A 158 -0.87 19.67 -75.13
N THR A 159 0.44 19.63 -75.31
CA THR A 159 1.13 19.75 -76.61
C THR A 159 1.41 18.40 -77.26
N ALA A 160 1.17 17.29 -76.55
CA ALA A 160 1.48 15.92 -76.95
C ALA A 160 2.98 15.66 -77.19
N LEU A 161 3.85 16.60 -76.79
CA LEU A 161 5.30 16.52 -76.82
C LEU A 161 5.90 16.32 -75.42
N GLU A 162 5.06 16.35 -74.38
CA GLU A 162 5.49 16.13 -73.00
C GLU A 162 6.08 14.72 -72.83
N LYS A 163 7.07 14.58 -71.94
CA LYS A 163 7.72 13.30 -71.62
C LYS A 163 7.70 13.03 -70.12
N VAL A 164 7.26 11.83 -69.77
CA VAL A 164 7.24 11.34 -68.39
C VAL A 164 8.67 11.24 -67.86
N GLY A 165 8.93 11.83 -66.69
CA GLY A 165 10.26 11.90 -66.07
C GLY A 165 11.09 13.12 -66.51
N ARG A 166 10.71 13.84 -67.58
CA ARG A 166 11.34 15.12 -67.96
C ARG A 166 10.44 16.30 -67.59
N ASP A 167 9.19 16.25 -68.05
CA ASP A 167 8.21 17.33 -67.87
C ASP A 167 7.20 17.01 -66.72
N SER A 168 7.33 15.83 -66.11
CA SER A 168 6.63 15.41 -64.89
C SER A 168 7.55 14.53 -64.03
N SER A 169 7.37 14.56 -62.70
CA SER A 169 8.11 13.69 -61.79
C SER A 169 7.70 12.23 -62.01
N TYR A 170 8.69 11.34 -62.09
CA TYR A 170 8.45 9.91 -62.24
C TYR A 170 9.23 9.14 -61.18
N GLU A 171 8.51 8.36 -60.39
CA GLU A 171 9.04 7.35 -59.49
C GLU A 171 8.32 6.03 -59.80
N GLN A 172 9.08 4.94 -59.97
CA GLN A 172 8.49 3.64 -60.26
C GLN A 172 7.73 3.13 -59.04
N GLU A 173 6.46 2.74 -59.23
CA GLU A 173 5.69 2.09 -58.18
C GLU A 173 6.39 0.78 -57.76
N GLY A 174 6.59 0.59 -56.46
CA GLY A 174 7.47 -0.46 -55.97
C GLY A 174 6.92 -1.87 -56.05
N LYS A 175 5.67 -2.04 -56.49
CA LYS A 175 5.05 -3.34 -56.71
C LYS A 175 5.16 -3.85 -58.15
N VAL A 176 5.74 -3.05 -59.06
CA VAL A 176 5.86 -3.38 -60.48
C VAL A 176 6.59 -4.72 -60.69
N GLN A 177 7.68 -4.96 -59.96
CA GLN A 177 8.43 -6.23 -60.03
C GLN A 177 7.51 -7.44 -59.76
N PHE A 178 6.70 -7.40 -58.70
CA PHE A 178 5.83 -8.50 -58.32
C PHE A 178 4.75 -8.78 -59.38
N VAL A 179 4.25 -7.74 -60.06
CA VAL A 179 3.29 -7.90 -61.16
C VAL A 179 3.94 -8.58 -62.36
N ILE A 180 5.18 -8.19 -62.71
CA ILE A 180 5.94 -8.80 -63.80
C ILE A 180 6.23 -10.26 -63.48
N ASP A 181 6.71 -10.54 -62.27
CA ASP A 181 7.04 -11.89 -61.82
C ASP A 181 5.79 -12.79 -61.77
N ALA A 182 4.61 -12.25 -61.42
CA ALA A 182 3.35 -12.99 -61.46
C ALA A 182 2.94 -13.40 -62.89
N VAL A 183 3.13 -12.52 -63.87
CA VAL A 183 2.88 -12.84 -65.28
C VAL A 183 3.86 -13.90 -65.77
N TYR A 184 5.14 -13.80 -65.40
CA TYR A 184 6.13 -14.82 -65.74
C TYR A 184 5.84 -16.16 -65.05
N ALA A 185 5.35 -16.18 -63.81
CA ALA A 185 4.96 -17.41 -63.15
C ALA A 185 3.87 -18.15 -63.94
N MET A 186 2.85 -17.43 -64.43
CA MET A 186 1.83 -18.01 -65.30
C MET A 186 2.43 -18.50 -66.63
N ALA A 187 3.32 -17.71 -67.24
CA ALA A 187 3.98 -18.09 -68.49
C ALA A 187 4.84 -19.36 -68.34
N HIS A 188 5.62 -19.47 -67.26
CA HIS A 188 6.42 -20.66 -66.95
C HIS A 188 5.54 -21.87 -66.65
N ALA A 189 4.43 -21.70 -65.93
CA ALA A 189 3.47 -22.76 -65.66
C ALA A 189 2.84 -23.29 -66.96
N LEU A 190 2.34 -22.41 -67.82
CA LEU A 190 1.75 -22.77 -69.11
C LEU A 190 2.78 -23.40 -70.05
N HIS A 191 4.02 -22.90 -70.05
CA HIS A 191 5.10 -23.47 -70.85
C HIS A 191 5.45 -24.89 -70.41
N ARG A 192 5.51 -25.13 -69.09
CA ARG A 192 5.76 -26.47 -68.53
C ARG A 192 4.61 -27.43 -68.85
N MET A 193 3.37 -26.98 -68.64
CA MET A 193 2.17 -27.74 -69.00
C MET A 193 2.12 -28.08 -70.50
N HIS A 194 2.47 -27.13 -71.37
CA HIS A 194 2.56 -27.34 -72.81
C HIS A 194 3.64 -28.34 -73.19
N ARG A 195 4.81 -28.27 -72.57
CA ARG A 195 5.88 -29.23 -72.81
C ARG A 195 5.46 -30.65 -72.44
N ASP A 196 4.76 -30.79 -71.32
CA ASP A 196 4.36 -32.08 -70.76
C ASP A 196 3.14 -32.69 -71.48
N LEU A 197 2.20 -31.87 -71.98
CA LEU A 197 0.98 -32.34 -72.65
C LEU A 197 1.04 -32.34 -74.18
N CYS A 198 1.80 -31.42 -74.77
CA CYS A 198 1.84 -31.18 -76.21
C CYS A 198 3.18 -31.57 -76.86
N TYR A 199 4.19 -32.00 -76.09
CA TYR A 199 5.47 -32.53 -76.61
C TYR A 199 6.15 -31.66 -77.69
N GLY A 200 6.09 -30.33 -77.56
CA GLY A 200 6.71 -29.40 -78.52
C GLY A 200 5.85 -29.03 -79.74
N TYR A 201 4.55 -29.35 -79.73
CA TYR A 201 3.60 -28.93 -80.77
C TYR A 201 3.59 -27.38 -80.93
N PRO A 202 3.72 -26.83 -82.15
CA PRO A 202 3.68 -25.39 -82.34
C PRO A 202 2.28 -24.82 -82.05
N GLY A 203 2.20 -23.86 -81.13
CA GLY A 203 0.93 -23.27 -80.70
C GLY A 203 0.13 -24.15 -79.73
N LEU A 204 -1.17 -23.91 -79.61
CA LEU A 204 -2.03 -24.62 -78.66
C LEU A 204 -2.43 -26.00 -79.22
N CYS A 205 -2.09 -27.08 -78.51
CA CYS A 205 -2.53 -28.41 -78.89
C CYS A 205 -3.95 -28.72 -78.37
N PRO A 206 -4.68 -29.68 -78.97
CA PRO A 206 -6.05 -30.01 -78.56
C PRO A 206 -6.18 -30.38 -77.08
N ARG A 207 -5.13 -30.96 -76.47
CA ARG A 207 -5.11 -31.34 -75.06
C ARG A 207 -5.07 -30.16 -74.09
N MET A 208 -4.71 -28.97 -74.58
CA MET A 208 -4.76 -27.71 -73.83
C MET A 208 -5.90 -26.79 -74.30
N ALA A 209 -6.76 -27.23 -75.22
CA ALA A 209 -7.88 -26.41 -75.69
C ALA A 209 -8.93 -26.19 -74.57
N SER A 210 -9.07 -27.15 -73.66
CA SER A 210 -9.88 -27.05 -72.44
C SER A 210 -9.06 -27.48 -71.23
N ILE A 211 -8.54 -26.52 -70.47
CA ILE A 211 -7.66 -26.77 -69.32
C ILE A 211 -8.49 -26.96 -68.05
N ASP A 212 -8.22 -28.03 -67.29
CA ASP A 212 -8.70 -28.15 -65.90
C ASP A 212 -7.89 -27.21 -64.99
N GLY A 213 -8.60 -26.34 -64.27
CA GLY A 213 -7.99 -25.40 -63.33
C GLY A 213 -7.20 -26.08 -62.21
N LYS A 214 -7.56 -27.30 -61.80
CA LYS A 214 -6.79 -28.05 -60.79
C LYS A 214 -5.45 -28.53 -61.33
N GLU A 215 -5.44 -29.01 -62.57
CA GLU A 215 -4.21 -29.44 -63.25
C GLU A 215 -3.27 -28.23 -63.46
N LEU A 216 -3.80 -27.11 -63.95
CA LEU A 216 -3.04 -25.87 -64.10
C LEU A 216 -2.50 -25.35 -62.76
N LEU A 217 -3.29 -25.43 -61.68
CA LEU A 217 -2.84 -25.03 -60.35
C LEU A 217 -1.64 -25.87 -59.87
N GLY A 218 -1.60 -27.16 -60.20
CA GLY A 218 -0.45 -28.03 -59.93
C GLY A 218 0.83 -27.50 -60.59
N TYR A 219 0.75 -27.11 -61.87
CA TYR A 219 1.87 -26.50 -62.59
C TYR A 219 2.27 -25.13 -62.02
N ILE A 220 1.30 -24.30 -61.64
CA ILE A 220 1.57 -22.98 -61.02
C ILE A 220 2.31 -23.14 -59.69
N ARG A 221 1.91 -24.09 -58.84
CA ARG A 221 2.58 -24.33 -57.54
C ARG A 221 4.01 -24.85 -57.68
N ALA A 222 4.32 -25.51 -58.80
CA ALA A 222 5.61 -26.13 -59.06
C ALA A 222 6.57 -25.26 -59.90
N VAL A 223 6.29 -23.96 -60.07
CA VAL A 223 7.20 -23.05 -60.77
C VAL A 223 8.44 -22.75 -59.92
N ASP A 224 9.58 -22.72 -60.59
CA ASP A 224 10.87 -22.30 -60.03
C ASP A 224 11.66 -21.60 -61.14
N PHE A 225 11.82 -20.29 -61.02
CA PHE A 225 12.56 -19.48 -61.98
C PHE A 225 13.16 -18.24 -61.32
N SER A 226 14.16 -17.65 -61.97
CA SER A 226 14.70 -16.35 -61.57
C SER A 226 13.81 -15.23 -62.08
N GLY A 227 13.22 -14.46 -61.18
CA GLY A 227 12.38 -13.32 -61.50
C GLY A 227 13.15 -12.16 -62.16
N SER A 228 12.39 -11.13 -62.53
CA SER A 228 12.86 -9.95 -63.26
C SER A 228 13.96 -9.14 -62.54
N ALA A 229 14.05 -9.28 -61.21
CA ALA A 229 15.08 -8.67 -60.37
C ALA A 229 16.19 -9.63 -59.90
N GLY A 230 16.28 -10.83 -60.48
CA GLY A 230 17.26 -11.86 -60.08
C GLY A 230 16.90 -12.61 -58.78
N THR A 231 15.70 -12.38 -58.23
CA THR A 231 15.20 -13.11 -57.06
C THR A 231 14.45 -14.37 -57.48
N PRO A 232 14.68 -15.53 -56.84
CA PRO A 232 13.96 -16.76 -57.17
C PRO A 232 12.48 -16.63 -56.79
N VAL A 233 11.61 -17.03 -57.72
CA VAL A 233 10.15 -17.07 -57.57
C VAL A 233 9.75 -18.53 -57.37
N VAL A 234 9.37 -18.87 -56.14
CA VAL A 234 8.97 -20.20 -55.70
C VAL A 234 7.78 -20.09 -54.75
N PHE A 235 6.95 -21.13 -54.68
CA PHE A 235 5.80 -21.20 -53.78
C PHE A 235 5.97 -22.32 -52.74
N ASN A 236 5.46 -22.11 -51.54
CA ASN A 236 5.36 -23.15 -50.51
C ASN A 236 4.11 -24.04 -50.74
N GLU A 237 3.87 -25.00 -49.84
CA GLU A 237 2.72 -25.92 -49.90
C GLU A 237 1.35 -25.22 -49.96
N ASN A 238 1.25 -24.03 -49.36
CA ASN A 238 0.04 -23.21 -49.36
C ASN A 238 -0.13 -22.38 -50.64
N GLY A 239 0.93 -22.25 -51.45
CA GLY A 239 0.97 -21.39 -52.63
C GLY A 239 1.51 -19.98 -52.36
N ASP A 240 2.15 -19.75 -51.21
CA ASP A 240 2.72 -18.44 -50.86
C ASP A 240 4.20 -18.37 -51.22
N ALA A 241 4.62 -17.20 -51.73
CA ALA A 241 6.03 -16.91 -51.93
C ALA A 241 6.72 -16.57 -50.58
N PRO A 242 7.99 -16.95 -50.38
CA PRO A 242 8.71 -16.62 -49.15
C PRO A 242 8.84 -15.10 -48.98
N GLY A 243 8.39 -14.60 -47.82
CA GLY A 243 8.45 -13.18 -47.50
C GLY A 243 9.89 -12.67 -47.41
N ARG A 244 10.13 -11.48 -47.95
CA ARG A 244 11.40 -10.75 -47.81
C ARG A 244 11.05 -9.30 -47.58
N TYR A 245 11.59 -8.70 -46.52
CA TYR A 245 11.26 -7.33 -46.16
C TYR A 245 12.51 -6.51 -45.90
N ASP A 246 12.47 -5.24 -46.27
CA ASP A 246 13.37 -4.22 -45.78
C ASP A 246 12.66 -3.46 -44.65
N ILE A 247 13.42 -3.12 -43.61
CA ILE A 247 12.90 -2.48 -42.40
C ILE A 247 13.42 -1.04 -42.38
N PHE A 248 12.50 -0.10 -42.27
CA PHE A 248 12.77 1.33 -42.31
C PHE A 248 12.49 1.95 -40.95
N GLN A 249 13.20 3.04 -40.65
CA GLN A 249 12.88 3.94 -39.55
C GLN A 249 12.77 5.37 -40.06
N TYR A 250 11.74 6.09 -39.62
CA TYR A 250 11.59 7.52 -39.90
C TYR A 250 12.48 8.33 -38.96
N GLN A 251 13.55 8.92 -39.49
CA GLN A 251 14.58 9.61 -38.70
C GLN A 251 14.66 11.10 -39.08
N PRO A 252 14.92 12.00 -38.11
CA PRO A 252 15.21 13.40 -38.42
C PRO A 252 16.58 13.52 -39.10
N THR A 253 16.65 14.34 -40.14
CA THR A 253 17.91 14.71 -40.79
C THR A 253 18.41 16.04 -40.22
N ASP A 254 19.73 16.30 -40.31
CA ASP A 254 20.37 17.53 -39.81
C ASP A 254 19.80 18.82 -40.44
N ARG A 255 19.06 18.72 -41.55
CA ARG A 255 18.41 19.83 -42.29
C ARG A 255 16.93 20.02 -41.96
N SER A 256 16.46 19.63 -40.77
CA SER A 256 15.06 19.76 -40.29
C SER A 256 13.98 18.95 -41.05
N THR A 257 14.37 18.23 -42.11
CA THR A 257 13.51 17.31 -42.87
C THR A 257 13.77 15.88 -42.40
N ALA A 258 12.73 15.10 -42.12
CA ALA A 258 12.87 13.71 -41.71
C ALA A 258 12.70 12.77 -42.92
N GLU A 259 13.47 11.69 -42.94
CA GLU A 259 13.50 10.72 -44.05
C GLU A 259 13.42 9.28 -43.54
N TYR A 260 12.94 8.36 -44.38
CA TYR A 260 12.99 6.93 -44.08
C TYR A 260 14.37 6.37 -44.40
N ARG A 261 15.02 5.78 -43.38
CA ARG A 261 16.31 5.09 -43.54
C ARG A 261 16.15 3.60 -43.35
N VAL A 262 16.84 2.81 -44.18
CA VAL A 262 16.90 1.35 -44.03
C VAL A 262 17.73 1.01 -42.79
N ILE A 263 17.09 0.42 -41.80
CA ILE A 263 17.73 -0.01 -40.54
C ILE A 263 17.88 -1.53 -40.45
N GLY A 264 17.33 -2.30 -41.38
CA GLY A 264 17.43 -3.75 -41.34
C GLY A 264 16.75 -4.45 -42.50
N SER A 265 16.77 -5.77 -42.46
CA SER A 265 16.06 -6.63 -43.41
C SER A 265 15.62 -7.93 -42.74
N TRP A 266 14.58 -8.55 -43.29
CA TRP A 266 14.07 -9.83 -42.87
C TRP A 266 14.05 -10.79 -44.06
N THR A 267 14.77 -11.91 -43.94
CA THR A 267 14.82 -13.00 -44.92
C THR A 267 14.90 -14.33 -44.17
N ASN A 268 13.75 -14.84 -43.71
CA ASN A 268 13.63 -15.93 -42.73
C ASN A 268 14.27 -15.65 -41.34
N LYS A 269 15.30 -14.80 -41.27
CA LYS A 269 15.95 -14.28 -40.06
C LYS A 269 15.92 -12.75 -40.09
N LEU A 270 15.81 -12.17 -38.89
CA LEU A 270 15.81 -10.74 -38.67
C LEU A 270 17.25 -10.21 -38.55
N TYR A 271 17.60 -9.22 -39.37
CA TYR A 271 18.86 -8.49 -39.27
C TYR A 271 18.58 -7.02 -39.05
N LEU A 272 18.93 -6.50 -37.87
CA LEU A 272 18.72 -5.10 -37.48
C LEU A 272 20.04 -4.42 -37.14
N LYS A 273 20.23 -3.21 -37.68
CA LYS A 273 21.35 -2.33 -37.38
C LYS A 273 20.97 -1.42 -36.21
N VAL A 274 20.97 -1.96 -34.99
CA VAL A 274 20.53 -1.24 -33.77
C VAL A 274 21.27 0.10 -33.59
N LYS A 275 22.59 0.14 -33.88
CA LYS A 275 23.40 1.37 -33.81
C LYS A 275 22.99 2.46 -34.80
N ALA A 276 22.30 2.11 -35.88
CA ALA A 276 21.81 3.08 -36.87
C ALA A 276 20.44 3.64 -36.48
N MET A 277 19.79 3.10 -35.46
CA MET A 277 18.48 3.57 -34.99
C MET A 277 18.64 4.84 -34.17
N ARG A 278 17.68 5.76 -34.32
CA ARG A 278 17.63 7.01 -33.56
C ARG A 278 16.26 7.16 -32.89
N TRP A 279 16.27 7.67 -31.66
CA TRP A 279 15.09 7.91 -30.86
C TRP A 279 15.04 9.38 -30.40
N LYS A 280 13.85 9.85 -30.02
CA LYS A 280 13.55 11.27 -29.73
C LYS A 280 14.15 11.81 -28.42
N LYS A 281 14.80 10.96 -27.62
CA LYS A 281 15.61 11.37 -26.46
C LYS A 281 17.05 11.07 -26.85
N GLY A 282 17.98 12.00 -26.69
CA GLY A 282 19.40 11.84 -27.06
C GLY A 282 20.16 10.68 -26.39
N ASP A 283 19.46 9.74 -25.77
CA ASP A 283 19.94 8.45 -25.31
C ASP A 283 19.70 7.38 -26.41
N PRO A 284 20.75 6.69 -26.89
CA PRO A 284 20.63 5.61 -27.86
C PRO A 284 19.95 4.34 -27.30
N SER A 285 19.59 4.30 -26.01
CA SER A 285 18.92 3.16 -25.38
C SER A 285 17.52 2.89 -25.97
N LEU A 286 17.15 1.61 -26.05
CA LEU A 286 15.85 1.18 -26.54
C LEU A 286 14.75 1.60 -25.54
N PRO A 287 13.72 2.35 -25.97
CA PRO A 287 12.67 2.78 -25.06
C PRO A 287 11.84 1.57 -24.58
N PRO A 288 11.67 1.38 -23.26
CA PRO A 288 10.88 0.28 -22.74
C PRO A 288 9.39 0.51 -23.00
N SER A 289 8.66 -0.57 -23.23
CA SER A 289 7.19 -0.60 -23.35
C SER A 289 6.68 -1.78 -22.54
N VAL A 290 6.11 -1.50 -21.36
CA VAL A 290 5.60 -2.50 -20.41
C VAL A 290 4.18 -2.14 -20.01
N CYS A 291 3.33 -3.13 -19.72
CA CYS A 291 1.97 -2.80 -19.28
C CYS A 291 1.96 -2.23 -17.85
N SER A 292 2.61 -2.95 -16.93
CA SER A 292 2.70 -2.59 -15.52
C SER A 292 4.13 -2.61 -15.02
N ILE A 293 4.45 -1.65 -14.17
CA ILE A 293 5.74 -1.54 -13.48
C ILE A 293 5.74 -2.54 -12.30
N PRO A 294 6.89 -3.09 -11.88
CA PRO A 294 6.98 -3.88 -10.66
C PRO A 294 6.40 -3.13 -9.44
N CYS A 295 5.61 -3.83 -8.63
CA CYS A 295 5.00 -3.27 -7.42
C CYS A 295 6.04 -3.01 -6.33
N ARG A 296 5.74 -2.09 -5.42
CA ARG A 296 6.63 -1.79 -4.29
C ARG A 296 6.52 -2.87 -3.21
N THR A 297 7.49 -2.89 -2.30
CA THR A 297 7.43 -3.77 -1.11
C THR A 297 6.19 -3.45 -0.27
N GLY A 298 5.48 -4.48 0.18
CA GLY A 298 4.21 -4.35 0.91
C GLY A 298 2.98 -4.19 0.00
N GLU A 299 3.15 -4.32 -1.32
CA GLU A 299 2.08 -4.33 -2.31
C GLU A 299 2.05 -5.67 -3.05
N ARG A 300 0.84 -6.14 -3.36
CA ARG A 300 0.63 -7.32 -4.20
C ARG A 300 0.17 -6.95 -5.61
N LYS A 301 0.51 -7.80 -6.57
CA LYS A 301 0.07 -7.74 -7.97
C LYS A 301 -1.36 -8.27 -8.09
N LYS A 302 -2.25 -7.44 -8.60
CA LYS A 302 -3.63 -7.79 -8.95
C LYS A 302 -3.78 -7.76 -10.47
N VAL A 303 -3.75 -8.95 -11.08
CA VAL A 303 -3.78 -9.11 -12.54
C VAL A 303 -5.12 -8.60 -13.11
N VAL A 304 -5.05 -7.88 -14.22
CA VAL A 304 -6.22 -7.40 -14.98
C VAL A 304 -6.86 -8.59 -15.68
N LYS A 305 -8.19 -8.74 -15.53
CA LYS A 305 -8.91 -9.86 -16.14
C LYS A 305 -8.76 -9.83 -17.66
N GLY A 306 -8.27 -10.93 -18.23
CA GLY A 306 -8.09 -11.10 -19.68
C GLY A 306 -6.74 -10.62 -20.23
N VAL A 307 -5.86 -10.00 -19.43
CA VAL A 307 -4.53 -9.56 -19.88
C VAL A 307 -3.46 -9.92 -18.83
N PRO A 308 -2.77 -11.07 -18.97
CA PRO A 308 -1.98 -11.68 -17.88
C PRO A 308 -0.75 -10.88 -17.42
N CYS A 309 -0.18 -10.03 -18.27
CA CYS A 309 1.00 -9.18 -17.98
C CYS A 309 0.65 -7.79 -17.45
N CYS A 310 -0.63 -7.45 -17.36
CA CYS A 310 -1.09 -6.19 -16.82
C CYS A 310 -1.58 -6.45 -15.40
N TRP A 311 -1.02 -5.74 -14.43
CA TRP A 311 -1.43 -5.79 -13.03
C TRP A 311 -1.53 -4.40 -12.41
N HIS A 312 -2.39 -4.28 -11.40
CA HIS A 312 -2.42 -3.16 -10.48
C HIS A 312 -1.72 -3.54 -9.18
N CYS A 313 -1.02 -2.60 -8.59
CA CYS A 313 -0.39 -2.79 -7.29
C CYS A 313 -1.39 -2.39 -6.20
N GLU A 314 -1.70 -3.31 -5.31
CA GLU A 314 -2.62 -3.11 -4.20
C GLU A 314 -1.86 -3.33 -2.89
N ARG A 315 -1.90 -2.32 -2.01
CA ARG A 315 -1.19 -2.37 -0.73
C ARG A 315 -1.85 -3.38 0.21
N CYS A 316 -1.05 -4.19 0.91
CA CYS A 316 -1.58 -5.03 1.98
C CYS A 316 -2.03 -4.14 3.15
N GLU A 317 -3.32 -4.10 3.47
CA GLU A 317 -3.89 -3.23 4.52
C GLU A 317 -4.10 -3.93 5.87
N GLY A 318 -4.21 -3.14 6.94
CA GLY A 318 -4.43 -3.65 8.30
C GLY A 318 -3.27 -4.50 8.80
N TYR A 319 -3.59 -5.68 9.34
CA TYR A 319 -2.63 -6.69 9.83
C TYR A 319 -2.15 -7.65 8.74
N HIS A 320 -2.38 -7.33 7.47
CA HIS A 320 -1.87 -8.15 6.38
C HIS A 320 -0.45 -7.75 5.98
N TYR A 321 0.37 -8.75 5.67
CA TYR A 321 1.71 -8.63 5.11
C TYR A 321 1.77 -9.31 3.73
N GLN A 322 2.77 -8.95 2.94
CA GLN A 322 3.02 -9.48 1.61
C GLN A 322 3.71 -10.84 1.71
N ALA A 323 2.93 -11.92 1.71
CA ALA A 323 3.46 -13.28 1.70
C ALA A 323 4.04 -13.68 0.34
N SER A 324 3.46 -13.17 -0.75
CA SER A 324 3.98 -13.38 -2.11
C SER A 324 3.76 -12.15 -2.98
N GLU A 325 4.28 -12.17 -4.21
CA GLU A 325 3.99 -11.12 -5.19
C GLU A 325 2.50 -10.98 -5.52
N PHE A 326 1.66 -11.97 -5.24
CA PHE A 326 0.23 -11.98 -5.61
C PHE A 326 -0.73 -12.05 -4.41
N THR A 327 -0.23 -12.38 -3.22
CA THR A 327 -1.06 -12.63 -2.03
C THR A 327 -0.61 -11.80 -0.83
N CYS A 328 -1.60 -11.26 -0.12
CA CYS A 328 -1.41 -10.71 1.22
C CYS A 328 -2.05 -11.67 2.22
N GLU A 329 -1.36 -11.96 3.31
CA GLU A 329 -1.83 -12.86 4.37
C GLU A 329 -1.89 -12.12 5.70
N LEU A 330 -2.75 -12.58 6.60
CA LEU A 330 -2.93 -11.98 7.92
C LEU A 330 -1.80 -12.42 8.86
N CYS A 331 -1.18 -11.49 9.59
CA CYS A 331 -0.25 -11.84 10.65
C CYS A 331 -0.93 -12.63 11.78
N PRO A 332 -0.19 -13.50 12.49
CA PRO A 332 -0.67 -14.16 13.70
C PRO A 332 -1.12 -13.15 14.77
N TYR A 333 -2.00 -13.57 15.68
CA TYR A 333 -2.68 -12.70 16.65
C TYR A 333 -1.74 -11.84 17.53
N GLU A 334 -0.57 -12.36 17.89
CA GLU A 334 0.42 -11.67 18.75
C GLU A 334 1.44 -10.84 17.96
N MET A 335 1.27 -10.76 16.64
CA MET A 335 2.20 -10.12 15.72
C MET A 335 1.49 -9.07 14.88
N ARG A 336 2.28 -8.13 14.36
CA ARG A 336 1.85 -7.09 13.44
C ARG A 336 2.81 -7.02 12.25
N PRO A 337 2.38 -6.55 11.08
CA PRO A 337 3.29 -6.34 9.96
C PRO A 337 4.43 -5.38 10.32
N ASP A 338 5.61 -5.64 9.77
CA ASP A 338 6.74 -4.72 9.81
C ASP A 338 6.47 -3.45 8.99
N VAL A 339 7.41 -2.49 9.02
CA VAL A 339 7.24 -1.19 8.33
C VAL A 339 7.08 -1.38 6.81
N ASN A 340 7.79 -2.34 6.23
CA ASN A 340 7.72 -2.66 4.80
C ASN A 340 6.58 -3.62 4.47
N ARG A 341 5.87 -4.14 5.48
CA ARG A 341 4.78 -5.12 5.37
C ARG A 341 5.19 -6.36 4.57
N THR A 342 6.42 -6.81 4.72
CA THR A 342 6.98 -8.03 4.14
C THR A 342 7.05 -9.17 5.14
N ASP A 343 7.00 -8.88 6.44
CA ASP A 343 7.07 -9.89 7.50
C ASP A 343 6.25 -9.47 8.73
N CYS A 344 6.07 -10.38 9.68
CA CYS A 344 5.35 -10.16 10.93
C CYS A 344 6.34 -10.02 12.10
N VAL A 345 6.19 -8.94 12.87
CA VAL A 345 6.98 -8.65 14.07
C VAL A 345 6.08 -8.64 15.33
N PRO A 346 6.59 -8.98 16.52
CA PRO A 346 5.81 -8.95 17.75
C PRO A 346 5.20 -7.56 18.02
N ILE A 347 3.99 -7.53 18.56
CA ILE A 347 3.34 -6.28 18.96
C ILE A 347 4.12 -5.67 20.15
N PRO A 348 4.56 -4.41 20.07
CA PRO A 348 5.31 -3.78 21.15
C PRO A 348 4.43 -3.56 22.38
N ILE A 349 4.97 -3.86 23.55
CA ILE A 349 4.29 -3.64 24.84
C ILE A 349 4.27 -2.14 25.13
N ILE A 350 3.08 -1.57 25.30
CA ILE A 350 2.90 -0.20 25.78
C ILE A 350 3.05 -0.24 27.32
N LYS A 351 4.05 0.46 27.84
CA LYS A 351 4.33 0.53 29.28
C LYS A 351 4.58 1.97 29.71
N LEU A 352 4.39 2.24 31.00
CA LEU A 352 4.77 3.50 31.60
C LEU A 352 6.29 3.53 31.77
N GLU A 353 6.98 4.42 31.05
CA GLU A 353 8.42 4.57 31.20
C GLU A 353 8.77 5.35 32.47
N TRP A 354 9.84 4.95 33.15
CA TRP A 354 10.29 5.58 34.40
C TRP A 354 10.62 7.07 34.27
N HIS A 355 11.04 7.51 33.08
CA HIS A 355 11.35 8.90 32.77
C HIS A 355 10.12 9.74 32.42
N SER A 356 8.95 9.10 32.25
CA SER A 356 7.71 9.81 31.93
C SER A 356 7.30 10.69 33.11
N PRO A 357 6.85 11.95 32.88
CA PRO A 357 6.35 12.82 33.95
C PRO A 357 5.26 12.16 34.81
N TRP A 358 4.44 11.31 34.17
CA TRP A 358 3.39 10.52 34.79
C TRP A 358 3.91 9.49 35.82
N ALA A 359 5.14 8.99 35.65
CA ALA A 359 5.79 8.06 36.58
C ALA A 359 6.64 8.79 37.65
N VAL A 360 7.35 9.84 37.26
CA VAL A 360 8.29 10.55 38.13
C VAL A 360 7.60 11.13 39.36
N PHE A 361 6.43 11.75 39.18
CA PHE A 361 5.72 12.41 40.28
C PHE A 361 5.22 11.42 41.37
N PRO A 362 4.51 10.31 41.05
CA PRO A 362 4.14 9.30 42.04
C PRO A 362 5.33 8.64 42.74
N VAL A 363 6.42 8.37 42.01
CA VAL A 363 7.64 7.76 42.57
C VAL A 363 8.27 8.68 43.60
N PHE A 364 8.38 9.98 43.30
CA PHE A 364 8.93 10.96 44.23
C PHE A 364 8.15 11.03 45.55
N ILE A 365 6.82 11.10 45.47
CA ILE A 365 5.95 11.09 46.65
C ILE A 365 6.13 9.79 47.45
N SER A 366 6.20 8.65 46.76
CA SER A 366 6.33 7.35 47.41
C SER A 366 7.68 7.17 48.11
N MET A 367 8.78 7.68 47.52
CA MET A 367 10.10 7.67 48.15
C MET A 367 10.11 8.50 49.43
N LEU A 368 9.57 9.72 49.40
CA LEU A 368 9.45 10.56 50.59
C LEU A 368 8.57 9.89 51.66
N GLY A 369 7.47 9.26 51.24
CA GLY A 369 6.56 8.51 52.11
C GLY A 369 7.23 7.33 52.82
N ILE A 370 8.01 6.52 52.09
CA ILE A 370 8.77 5.39 52.64
C ILE A 370 9.81 5.86 53.65
N ILE A 371 10.56 6.93 53.34
CA ILE A 371 11.56 7.51 54.26
C ILE A 371 10.88 8.00 55.53
N ALA A 372 9.78 8.77 55.40
CA ALA A 372 9.04 9.29 56.54
C ALA A 372 8.42 8.16 57.39
N THR A 373 7.85 7.13 56.75
CA THR A 373 7.24 6.00 57.48
C THR A 373 8.31 5.18 58.20
N SER A 374 9.46 4.95 57.57
CA SER A 374 10.60 4.27 58.21
C SER A 374 11.12 5.06 59.42
N PHE A 375 11.21 6.39 59.30
CA PHE A 375 11.59 7.26 60.41
C PHE A 375 10.61 7.17 61.59
N VAL A 376 9.30 7.15 61.32
CA VAL A 376 8.26 6.97 62.36
C VAL A 376 8.37 5.59 63.00
N ILE A 377 8.54 4.52 62.22
CA ILE A 377 8.71 3.15 62.72
C ILE A 377 9.93 3.07 63.66
N VAL A 378 11.09 3.55 63.21
CA VAL A 378 12.33 3.56 64.02
C VAL A 378 12.15 4.33 65.31
N THR A 379 11.49 5.49 65.27
CA THR A 379 11.23 6.31 66.46
C THR A 379 10.31 5.59 67.44
N PHE A 380 9.24 4.93 66.96
CA PHE A 380 8.29 4.18 67.78
C PHE A 380 8.94 2.94 68.41
N VAL A 381 9.80 2.23 67.67
CA VAL A 381 10.55 1.07 68.17
C VAL A 381 11.58 1.49 69.22
N ARG A 382 12.32 2.58 68.99
CA ARG A 382 13.32 3.08 69.95
C ARG A 382 12.68 3.57 71.25
N HIS A 383 11.50 4.20 71.17
CA HIS A 383 10.77 4.75 72.31
C HIS A 383 9.55 3.90 72.70
N ASN A 384 9.62 2.59 72.47
CA ASN A 384 8.50 1.65 72.62
C ASN A 384 7.92 1.56 74.05
N ASP A 385 8.70 1.98 75.04
CA ASP A 385 8.31 2.00 76.45
C ASP A 385 7.74 3.33 76.94
N THR A 386 7.76 4.38 76.10
CA THR A 386 7.15 5.66 76.46
C THR A 386 5.63 5.55 76.63
N PRO A 387 5.03 6.30 77.57
CA PRO A 387 3.60 6.26 77.83
C PRO A 387 2.78 6.69 76.62
N ILE A 388 3.33 7.55 75.75
CA ILE A 388 2.69 8.00 74.50
C ILE A 388 2.50 6.84 73.52
N VAL A 389 3.56 6.05 73.28
CA VAL A 389 3.52 4.89 72.38
C VAL A 389 2.63 3.78 72.97
N ARG A 390 2.71 3.54 74.28
CA ARG A 390 1.84 2.57 74.98
C ARG A 390 0.36 2.96 74.95
N ALA A 391 0.02 4.24 75.15
CA ALA A 391 -1.35 4.74 75.12
C ALA A 391 -2.01 4.59 73.74
N SER A 392 -1.25 4.81 72.67
CA SER A 392 -1.68 4.67 71.26
C SER A 392 -2.02 3.23 70.85
N GLY A 393 -1.73 2.22 71.68
CA GLY A 393 -1.87 0.80 71.33
C GLY A 393 -0.75 0.36 70.37
N ARG A 394 0.37 -0.08 70.96
CA ARG A 394 1.64 -0.39 70.25
C ARG A 394 1.44 -1.33 69.07
N GLU A 395 0.82 -2.48 69.32
CA GLU A 395 0.61 -3.53 68.32
C GLU A 395 -0.20 -3.05 67.10
N LEU A 396 -1.34 -2.40 67.35
CA LEU A 396 -2.19 -1.84 66.28
C LEU A 396 -1.49 -0.70 65.52
N SER A 397 -0.63 0.04 66.20
CA SER A 397 0.12 1.14 65.58
C SER A 397 1.21 0.60 64.62
N TYR A 398 1.83 -0.55 64.92
CA TYR A 398 2.76 -1.22 64.01
C TYR A 398 2.06 -1.85 62.80
N VAL A 399 0.87 -2.46 62.99
CA VAL A 399 0.06 -2.99 61.88
C VAL A 399 -0.35 -1.87 60.91
N LEU A 400 -0.80 -0.72 61.45
CA LEU A 400 -1.14 0.45 60.65
C LEU A 400 0.08 1.02 59.89
N LEU A 401 1.24 1.17 60.54
CA LEU A 401 2.47 1.63 59.88
C LEU A 401 2.96 0.66 58.78
N THR A 402 2.76 -0.65 58.97
CA THR A 402 3.05 -1.66 57.94
C THR A 402 2.13 -1.49 56.72
N GLY A 403 0.84 -1.25 56.95
CA GLY A 403 -0.11 -0.93 55.87
C GLY A 403 0.28 0.33 55.10
N ILE A 404 0.65 1.41 55.80
CA ILE A 404 1.12 2.68 55.20
C ILE A 404 2.38 2.45 54.35
N PHE A 405 3.36 1.68 54.86
CA PHE A 405 4.57 1.33 54.11
C PHE A 405 4.22 0.57 52.81
N LEU A 406 3.33 -0.43 52.89
CA LEU A 406 2.89 -1.20 51.72
C LEU A 406 2.15 -0.32 50.70
N CYS A 407 1.37 0.66 51.14
CA CYS A 407 0.69 1.62 50.25
C CYS A 407 1.66 2.53 49.46
N TYR A 408 2.86 2.81 49.96
CA TYR A 408 3.89 3.50 49.17
C TYR A 408 4.72 2.54 48.32
N ALA A 409 5.01 1.33 48.82
CA ALA A 409 5.79 0.33 48.10
C ALA A 409 5.09 -0.15 46.81
N ILE A 410 3.76 -0.20 46.80
CA ILE A 410 3.00 -0.62 45.62
C ILE A 410 3.16 0.31 44.41
N THR A 411 3.49 1.59 44.61
CA THR A 411 3.73 2.52 43.49
C THR A 411 4.81 2.00 42.55
N PHE A 412 5.88 1.40 43.09
CA PHE A 412 6.94 0.80 42.29
C PHE A 412 6.47 -0.43 41.52
N LEU A 413 5.65 -1.28 42.15
CA LEU A 413 5.08 -2.45 41.50
C LEU A 413 4.18 -2.04 40.34
N MET A 414 3.38 -0.99 40.48
CA MET A 414 2.46 -0.50 39.44
C MET A 414 3.17 0.12 38.22
N ILE A 415 4.38 0.65 38.40
CA ILE A 415 5.17 1.27 37.32
C ILE A 415 6.12 0.27 36.64
N ALA A 416 6.51 -0.80 37.33
CA ALA A 416 7.40 -1.83 36.79
C ALA A 416 6.92 -2.42 35.45
N THR A 417 7.83 -3.05 34.71
CA THR A 417 7.44 -3.74 33.47
C THR A 417 6.45 -4.86 33.80
N PRO A 418 5.31 -4.96 33.08
CA PRO A 418 4.35 -6.03 33.30
C PRO A 418 5.01 -7.36 32.98
N ASP A 419 5.08 -8.21 34.00
CA ASP A 419 5.57 -9.58 33.96
C ASP A 419 4.61 -10.44 34.79
N VAL A 420 4.61 -11.75 34.60
CA VAL A 420 3.73 -12.67 35.34
C VAL A 420 3.91 -12.49 36.85
N GLY A 421 5.16 -12.33 37.32
CA GLY A 421 5.45 -12.07 38.72
C GLY A 421 4.94 -10.70 39.17
N VAL A 422 5.26 -9.64 38.42
CA VAL A 422 4.86 -8.27 38.74
C VAL A 422 3.34 -8.10 38.77
N CYS A 423 2.63 -8.64 37.79
CA CYS A 423 1.16 -8.60 37.74
C CYS A 423 0.54 -9.36 38.92
N SER A 424 1.11 -10.50 39.31
CA SER A 424 0.65 -11.24 40.49
C SER A 424 0.84 -10.42 41.78
N LEU A 425 2.01 -9.80 41.96
CA LEU A 425 2.29 -8.96 43.13
C LEU A 425 1.40 -7.70 43.16
N ARG A 426 1.11 -7.09 42.00
CA ARG A 426 0.15 -5.98 41.88
C ARG A 426 -1.22 -6.37 42.42
N ARG A 427 -1.75 -7.54 42.02
CA ARG A 427 -3.06 -8.03 42.47
C ARG A 427 -3.09 -8.22 43.99
N ILE A 428 -2.03 -8.76 44.57
CA ILE A 428 -1.93 -9.05 46.02
C ILE A 428 -1.85 -7.75 46.83
N PHE A 429 -0.88 -6.88 46.54
CA PHE A 429 -0.59 -5.77 47.43
C PHE A 429 -1.57 -4.61 47.32
N LEU A 430 -2.33 -4.51 46.22
CA LEU A 430 -3.23 -3.38 45.98
C LEU A 430 -4.37 -3.27 46.98
N GLY A 431 -5.06 -4.38 47.25
CA GLY A 431 -6.08 -4.42 48.30
C GLY A 431 -5.48 -4.50 49.69
N LEU A 432 -4.34 -5.21 49.86
CA LEU A 432 -3.80 -5.50 51.17
C LEU A 432 -3.25 -4.27 51.89
N GLY A 433 -2.48 -3.39 51.25
CA GLY A 433 -1.93 -2.21 51.93
C GLY A 433 -3.01 -1.33 52.59
N MET A 434 -4.09 -1.08 51.83
CA MET A 434 -5.26 -0.33 52.31
C MET A 434 -6.02 -1.09 53.41
N CYS A 435 -6.20 -2.40 53.24
CA CYS A 435 -6.87 -3.24 54.21
C CYS A 435 -6.13 -3.28 55.55
N PHE A 436 -4.81 -3.45 55.57
CA PHE A 436 -3.98 -3.39 56.78
C PHE A 436 -4.16 -2.05 57.51
N SER A 437 -4.17 -0.94 56.75
CA SER A 437 -4.33 0.40 57.30
C SER A 437 -5.72 0.60 57.91
N TYR A 438 -6.78 0.34 57.15
CA TYR A 438 -8.15 0.57 57.61
C TYR A 438 -8.63 -0.45 58.65
N ALA A 439 -8.21 -1.71 58.59
CA ALA A 439 -8.56 -2.70 59.62
C ALA A 439 -7.98 -2.33 60.99
N ALA A 440 -6.72 -1.86 61.02
CA ALA A 440 -6.09 -1.39 62.24
C ALA A 440 -6.77 -0.12 62.78
N LEU A 441 -7.07 0.84 61.89
CA LEU A 441 -7.77 2.08 62.25
C LEU A 441 -9.21 1.83 62.73
N LEU A 442 -9.93 0.90 62.11
CA LEU A 442 -11.27 0.45 62.53
C LEU A 442 -11.22 -0.13 63.93
N THR A 443 -10.28 -1.06 64.17
CA THR A 443 -10.12 -1.73 65.46
C THR A 443 -9.79 -0.70 66.55
N LYS A 444 -8.95 0.28 66.24
CA LYS A 444 -8.58 1.37 67.14
C LYS A 444 -9.76 2.30 67.46
N THR A 445 -10.55 2.66 66.46
CA THR A 445 -11.73 3.53 66.62
C THR A 445 -12.86 2.80 67.35
N ASN A 446 -13.09 1.53 67.03
CA ASN A 446 -14.06 0.67 67.71
C ASN A 446 -13.70 0.47 69.18
N ARG A 447 -12.40 0.30 69.51
CA ARG A 447 -11.93 0.28 70.90
C ARG A 447 -12.33 1.55 71.65
N ILE A 448 -12.09 2.73 71.07
CA ILE A 448 -12.47 4.02 71.68
C ILE A 448 -13.99 4.07 71.89
N HIS A 449 -14.77 3.75 70.85
CA HIS A 449 -16.24 3.74 70.94
C HIS A 449 -16.75 2.84 72.07
N ARG A 450 -16.23 1.61 72.18
CA ARG A 450 -16.65 0.64 73.21
C ARG A 450 -16.30 1.09 74.63
N ILE A 451 -15.14 1.72 74.83
CA ILE A 451 -14.75 2.28 76.13
C ILE A 451 -15.72 3.37 76.56
N PHE A 452 -16.05 4.31 75.68
CA PHE A 452 -16.94 5.42 76.02
C PHE A 452 -18.40 4.98 76.16
N GLU A 453 -18.89 4.11 75.28
CA GLU A 453 -20.28 3.68 75.31
C GLU A 453 -20.59 2.77 76.50
N GLN A 454 -19.63 1.94 76.90
CA GLN A 454 -19.75 1.16 78.13
C GLN A 454 -19.55 2.02 79.37
N GLY A 455 -18.65 3.02 79.33
CA GLY A 455 -18.46 3.98 80.42
C GLY A 455 -19.70 4.81 80.75
N LYS A 456 -20.65 4.97 79.80
CA LYS A 456 -21.97 5.57 80.05
C LYS A 456 -22.94 4.64 80.79
N LYS A 457 -22.73 3.31 80.71
CA LYS A 457 -23.67 2.29 81.22
C LYS A 457 -23.17 1.56 82.47
N SER A 458 -21.85 1.44 82.67
CA SER A 458 -21.26 0.68 83.77
C SER A 458 -19.79 1.03 84.00
N VAL A 459 -19.31 0.89 85.25
CA VAL A 459 -17.89 1.07 85.64
C VAL A 459 -17.04 -0.17 85.31
N THR A 460 -17.66 -1.28 84.91
CA THR A 460 -16.98 -2.54 84.56
C THR A 460 -16.26 -2.44 83.22
N ALA A 461 -15.03 -2.96 83.12
CA ALA A 461 -14.24 -2.93 81.89
C ALA A 461 -14.94 -3.68 80.74
N PRO A 462 -14.98 -3.11 79.51
CA PRO A 462 -15.45 -3.80 78.32
C PRO A 462 -14.76 -5.14 78.04
N ARG A 463 -15.53 -6.12 77.57
CA ARG A 463 -14.98 -7.37 76.99
C ARG A 463 -14.06 -7.01 75.80
N LEU A 464 -13.08 -7.83 75.39
CA LEU A 464 -12.22 -7.56 74.21
C LEU A 464 -11.35 -6.26 74.25
N ILE A 465 -10.85 -5.84 75.43
CA ILE A 465 -9.86 -4.74 75.52
C ILE A 465 -8.41 -5.26 75.38
N SER A 466 -8.17 -6.55 75.61
CA SER A 466 -6.82 -7.12 75.58
C SER A 466 -6.14 -6.91 74.21
N PRO A 467 -4.85 -6.53 74.16
CA PRO A 467 -4.10 -6.37 72.92
C PRO A 467 -4.17 -7.59 72.00
N ALA A 468 -4.16 -8.81 72.57
CA ALA A 468 -4.30 -10.05 71.81
C ALA A 468 -5.66 -10.16 71.10
N SER A 469 -6.75 -9.77 71.78
CA SER A 469 -8.09 -9.77 71.17
C SER A 469 -8.26 -8.70 70.10
N GLN A 470 -7.55 -7.57 70.20
CA GLN A 470 -7.55 -6.51 69.19
C GLN A 470 -6.82 -6.96 67.92
N LEU A 471 -5.65 -7.59 68.08
CA LEU A 471 -4.93 -8.18 66.96
C LEU A 471 -5.75 -9.27 66.26
N ALA A 472 -6.43 -10.14 67.02
CA ALA A 472 -7.29 -11.17 66.44
C ALA A 472 -8.42 -10.58 65.58
N ILE A 473 -9.06 -9.48 66.01
CA ILE A 473 -10.08 -8.77 65.22
C ILE A 473 -9.45 -8.18 63.95
N THR A 474 -8.31 -7.50 64.07
CA THR A 474 -7.63 -6.88 62.92
C THR A 474 -7.19 -7.93 61.89
N PHE A 475 -6.57 -9.03 62.31
CA PHE A 475 -6.18 -10.11 61.41
C PHE A 475 -7.37 -10.83 60.80
N SER A 476 -8.48 -10.99 61.53
CA SER A 476 -9.72 -11.54 60.97
C SER A 476 -10.26 -10.69 59.81
N LEU A 477 -10.27 -9.36 59.95
CA LEU A 477 -10.67 -8.45 58.87
C LEU A 477 -9.70 -8.52 57.67
N ILE A 478 -8.39 -8.61 57.91
CA ILE A 478 -7.39 -8.75 56.84
C ILE A 478 -7.54 -10.09 56.10
N SER A 479 -7.84 -11.18 56.82
CA SER A 479 -8.06 -12.51 56.23
C SER A 479 -9.20 -12.54 55.21
N VAL A 480 -10.23 -11.69 55.37
CA VAL A 480 -11.32 -11.55 54.39
C VAL A 480 -10.77 -11.02 53.05
N GLN A 481 -9.90 -10.00 53.09
CA GLN A 481 -9.26 -9.48 51.87
C GLN A 481 -8.33 -10.52 51.24
N LEU A 482 -7.55 -11.26 52.05
CA LEU A 482 -6.67 -12.32 51.55
C LEU A 482 -7.45 -13.44 50.85
N LEU A 483 -8.58 -13.85 51.41
CA LEU A 483 -9.46 -14.85 50.80
C LEU A 483 -10.04 -14.35 49.47
N GLY A 484 -10.44 -13.08 49.41
CA GLY A 484 -10.87 -12.45 48.16
C GLY A 484 -9.79 -12.45 47.06
N VAL A 485 -8.54 -12.16 47.43
CA VAL A 485 -7.40 -12.22 46.50
C VAL A 485 -7.14 -13.66 46.03
N PHE A 486 -7.22 -14.66 46.93
CA PHE A 486 -7.05 -16.07 46.56
C PHE A 486 -8.11 -16.55 45.57
N VAL A 487 -9.38 -16.21 45.81
CA VAL A 487 -10.49 -16.51 44.90
C VAL A 487 -10.28 -15.83 43.54
N TRP A 488 -9.76 -14.60 43.53
CA TRP A 488 -9.47 -13.89 42.29
C TRP A 488 -8.39 -14.61 41.45
N PHE A 489 -7.33 -15.15 42.06
CA PHE A 489 -6.34 -15.96 41.34
C PHE A 489 -6.94 -17.26 40.77
N ALA A 490 -7.91 -17.86 41.44
CA ALA A 490 -8.54 -19.11 41.01
C ALA A 490 -9.57 -18.94 39.88
N CYS A 491 -10.28 -17.80 39.84
CA CYS A 491 -11.43 -17.60 38.94
C CYS A 491 -11.19 -16.65 37.74
N ASP A 492 -9.99 -16.09 37.61
CA ASP A 492 -9.55 -15.16 36.54
C ASP A 492 -10.62 -14.15 36.05
N ILE A 493 -11.12 -13.32 36.97
CA ILE A 493 -12.12 -12.28 36.68
C ILE A 493 -11.39 -11.04 36.12
N SER A 494 -11.51 -10.76 34.82
CA SER A 494 -10.63 -9.81 34.12
C SER A 494 -11.00 -8.33 34.27
N ASP A 495 -12.29 -7.95 34.29
CA ASP A 495 -12.69 -6.53 34.21
C ASP A 495 -13.28 -5.91 35.49
N LEU A 496 -13.92 -6.71 36.36
CA LEU A 496 -14.51 -6.22 37.63
C LEU A 496 -13.53 -6.26 38.80
N SER A 497 -12.36 -6.85 38.61
CA SER A 497 -11.51 -7.31 39.71
C SER A 497 -10.78 -6.19 40.47
N LEU A 498 -10.40 -5.11 39.80
CA LEU A 498 -9.87 -3.93 40.47
C LEU A 498 -10.90 -3.32 41.43
N ILE A 499 -12.16 -3.23 40.97
CA ILE A 499 -13.29 -2.70 41.75
C ILE A 499 -13.61 -3.64 42.91
N CYS A 500 -13.61 -4.96 42.67
CA CYS A 500 -13.79 -5.95 43.74
C CYS A 500 -12.70 -5.85 44.81
N SER A 501 -11.42 -5.73 44.40
CA SER A 501 -10.28 -5.63 45.33
C SER A 501 -10.32 -4.35 46.16
N LEU A 502 -10.71 -3.22 45.57
CA LEU A 502 -10.84 -1.95 46.28
C LEU A 502 -12.16 -1.85 47.06
N GLY A 503 -13.20 -2.57 46.66
CA GLY A 503 -14.53 -2.50 47.24
C GLY A 503 -14.56 -2.84 48.73
N TYR A 504 -13.87 -3.91 49.15
CA TYR A 504 -13.76 -4.24 50.58
C TYR A 504 -12.97 -3.18 51.37
N SER A 505 -11.90 -2.65 50.78
CA SER A 505 -11.12 -1.56 51.40
C SER A 505 -11.94 -0.27 51.55
N ILE A 506 -12.80 0.05 50.57
CA ILE A 506 -13.75 1.18 50.62
C ILE A 506 -14.82 0.91 51.68
N LEU A 507 -15.35 -0.32 51.78
CA LEU A 507 -16.32 -0.69 52.82
C LEU A 507 -15.72 -0.53 54.23
N LEU A 508 -14.48 -0.97 54.43
CA LEU A 508 -13.75 -0.74 55.68
C LEU A 508 -13.60 0.75 55.96
N MET A 509 -13.21 1.55 54.96
CA MET A 509 -13.07 3.00 55.10
C MET A 509 -14.40 3.66 55.51
N VAL A 510 -15.51 3.34 54.84
CA VAL A 510 -16.84 3.88 55.19
C VAL A 510 -17.23 3.49 56.61
N THR A 511 -17.00 2.23 56.98
CA THR A 511 -17.28 1.72 58.32
C THR A 511 -16.44 2.46 59.37
N CYS A 512 -15.14 2.65 59.13
CA CYS A 512 -14.26 3.47 59.97
C CYS A 512 -14.78 4.89 60.14
N THR A 513 -15.26 5.53 59.08
CA THR A 513 -15.81 6.89 59.11
C THR A 513 -17.07 6.95 59.98
N VAL A 514 -17.98 5.98 59.87
CA VAL A 514 -19.18 5.89 60.73
C VAL A 514 -18.79 5.79 62.21
N TYR A 515 -17.81 4.94 62.54
CA TYR A 515 -17.31 4.83 63.92
C TYR A 515 -16.59 6.10 64.38
N ALA A 516 -15.84 6.76 63.50
CA ALA A 516 -15.15 8.01 63.82
C ALA A 516 -16.16 9.13 64.18
N ILE A 517 -17.27 9.23 63.45
CA ILE A 517 -18.38 10.16 63.75
C ILE A 517 -18.96 9.83 65.13
N LYS A 518 -19.24 8.56 65.43
CA LYS A 518 -19.75 8.14 66.75
C LYS A 518 -18.80 8.47 67.90
N THR A 519 -17.49 8.53 67.65
CA THR A 519 -16.47 8.89 68.64
C THR A 519 -16.13 10.39 68.70
N ARG A 520 -16.80 11.25 67.92
CA ARG A 520 -16.49 12.70 67.87
C ARG A 520 -16.77 13.43 69.19
N GLY A 521 -17.74 12.95 69.98
CA GLY A 521 -18.11 13.54 71.28
C GLY A 521 -17.21 13.14 72.45
N VAL A 522 -16.09 12.48 72.20
CA VAL A 522 -15.12 12.07 73.23
C VAL A 522 -14.41 13.32 73.81
N PRO A 523 -14.38 13.51 75.14
CA PRO A 523 -13.73 14.65 75.78
C PRO A 523 -12.23 14.74 75.46
N GLU A 524 -11.71 15.97 75.43
CA GLU A 524 -10.34 16.30 74.99
C GLU A 524 -9.22 15.63 75.80
N THR A 525 -9.53 15.01 76.93
CA THR A 525 -8.57 14.22 77.71
C THR A 525 -8.09 12.97 76.96
N PHE A 526 -8.85 12.47 75.97
CA PHE A 526 -8.45 11.42 75.02
C PHE A 526 -8.12 12.01 73.65
N ASN A 527 -6.97 12.68 73.55
CA ASN A 527 -6.43 13.42 72.40
C ASN A 527 -6.27 12.64 71.06
N GLU A 528 -6.73 11.39 70.97
CA GLU A 528 -6.53 10.53 69.80
C GLU A 528 -7.75 10.44 68.87
N ALA A 529 -8.96 10.74 69.36
CA ALA A 529 -10.19 10.60 68.56
C ALA A 529 -10.33 11.66 67.46
N LYS A 530 -9.94 12.93 67.73
CA LYS A 530 -10.03 14.03 66.74
C LYS A 530 -9.12 13.80 65.51
N PRO A 531 -7.81 13.48 65.66
CA PRO A 531 -6.94 13.18 64.53
C PRO A 531 -7.40 11.98 63.68
N ILE A 532 -7.97 10.95 64.32
CA ILE A 532 -8.57 9.80 63.62
C ILE A 532 -9.75 10.25 62.76
N GLY A 533 -10.65 11.09 63.29
CA GLY A 533 -11.76 11.65 62.53
C GLY A 533 -11.30 12.45 61.31
N PHE A 534 -10.34 13.36 61.47
CA PHE A 534 -9.78 14.13 60.35
C PHE A 534 -9.13 13.23 59.29
N THR A 535 -8.37 12.23 59.72
CA THR A 535 -7.76 11.24 58.81
C THR A 535 -8.84 10.57 57.96
N MET A 536 -9.89 10.05 58.59
CA MET A 536 -10.99 9.37 57.89
C MET A 536 -11.71 10.28 56.90
N TYR A 537 -12.07 11.50 57.31
CA TYR A 537 -12.78 12.44 56.42
C TYR A 537 -11.95 12.82 55.20
N THR A 538 -10.66 13.13 55.39
CA THR A 538 -9.77 13.48 54.29
C THR A 538 -9.54 12.29 53.36
N THR A 539 -9.35 11.07 53.88
CA THR A 539 -9.24 9.87 53.04
C THR A 539 -10.51 9.59 52.23
N CYS A 540 -11.70 9.80 52.80
CA CYS A 540 -12.96 9.66 52.05
C CYS A 540 -13.05 10.62 50.87
N ILE A 541 -12.63 11.88 51.04
CA ILE A 541 -12.64 12.87 49.94
C ILE A 541 -11.70 12.44 48.80
N ILE A 542 -10.51 11.95 49.13
CA ILE A 542 -9.54 11.44 48.14
C ILE A 542 -10.14 10.30 47.31
N TRP A 543 -10.78 9.33 47.97
CA TRP A 543 -11.39 8.19 47.28
C TRP A 543 -12.67 8.54 46.51
N LEU A 544 -13.46 9.52 46.99
CA LEU A 544 -14.60 10.05 46.24
C LEU A 544 -14.16 10.77 44.96
N ALA A 545 -13.03 11.47 44.99
CA ALA A 545 -12.45 12.10 43.79
C ALA A 545 -11.84 11.08 42.82
N PHE A 546 -11.26 10.00 43.33
CA PHE A 546 -10.66 8.93 42.51
C PHE A 546 -11.67 8.26 41.56
N ILE A 547 -12.86 7.90 42.06
CA ILE A 547 -13.88 7.13 41.33
C ILE A 547 -14.23 7.78 39.97
N PRO A 548 -14.68 9.06 39.89
CA PRO A 548 -15.03 9.68 38.61
C PRO A 548 -13.83 9.85 37.67
N ILE A 549 -12.62 10.12 38.19
CA ILE A 549 -11.41 10.25 37.37
C ILE A 549 -11.05 8.90 36.72
N PHE A 550 -11.15 7.82 37.48
CA PHE A 550 -10.84 6.47 37.01
C PHE A 550 -11.78 6.00 35.89
N PHE A 551 -13.09 6.20 36.06
CA PHE A 551 -14.08 5.78 35.05
C PHE A 551 -14.19 6.75 33.88
N GLY A 552 -14.07 8.06 34.11
CA GLY A 552 -14.17 9.08 33.06
C GLY A 552 -13.04 9.03 32.03
N THR A 553 -11.89 8.44 32.39
CA THR A 553 -10.72 8.33 31.50
C THR A 553 -10.66 7.00 30.73
N SER A 554 -11.65 6.13 30.91
CA SER A 554 -11.72 4.79 30.29
C SER A 554 -11.78 4.78 28.75
N GLN A 555 -12.22 5.88 28.12
CA GLN A 555 -12.30 6.03 26.66
C GLN A 555 -11.08 6.75 26.04
N SER A 556 -10.14 7.22 26.85
CA SER A 556 -8.98 7.98 26.36
C SER A 556 -7.89 7.06 25.78
N ALA A 557 -7.19 7.53 24.73
CA ALA A 557 -6.03 6.84 24.16
C ALA A 557 -4.89 6.65 25.18
N GLU A 558 -4.86 7.49 26.21
CA GLU A 558 -3.89 7.46 27.31
C GLU A 558 -4.44 6.79 28.59
N ARG A 559 -5.51 5.99 28.48
CA ARG A 559 -6.20 5.34 29.62
C ARG A 559 -5.22 4.73 30.61
N MET A 560 -4.23 3.96 30.13
CA MET A 560 -3.26 3.29 31.01
C MET A 560 -2.44 4.27 31.84
N TYR A 561 -1.96 5.36 31.22
CA TYR A 561 -1.15 6.39 31.88
C TYR A 561 -1.94 7.07 32.99
N ILE A 562 -3.16 7.52 32.68
CA ILE A 562 -3.98 8.29 33.60
C ILE A 562 -4.51 7.42 34.75
N GLN A 563 -5.02 6.22 34.46
CA GLN A 563 -5.59 5.32 35.48
C GLN A 563 -4.52 4.86 36.48
N THR A 564 -3.33 4.47 36.00
CA THR A 564 -2.23 4.00 36.87
C THR A 564 -1.69 5.13 37.74
N THR A 565 -1.49 6.31 37.16
CA THR A 565 -0.99 7.49 37.88
C THR A 565 -1.99 7.97 38.93
N THR A 566 -3.28 8.06 38.58
CA THR A 566 -4.32 8.49 39.52
C THR A 566 -4.42 7.53 40.70
N LEU A 567 -4.42 6.22 40.46
CA LEU A 567 -4.49 5.20 41.51
C LEU A 567 -3.29 5.29 42.48
N THR A 568 -2.07 5.39 41.95
CA THR A 568 -0.85 5.49 42.78
C THR A 568 -0.77 6.79 43.58
N ILE A 569 -1.21 7.92 43.01
CA ILE A 569 -1.32 9.20 43.72
C ILE A 569 -2.37 9.12 44.82
N SER A 570 -3.56 8.60 44.55
CA SER A 570 -4.63 8.46 45.55
C SER A 570 -4.20 7.58 46.73
N LEU A 571 -3.52 6.46 46.47
CA LEU A 571 -2.95 5.59 47.50
C LEU A 571 -1.90 6.33 48.35
N SER A 572 -0.96 7.01 47.68
CA SER A 572 0.12 7.76 48.34
C SER A 572 -0.43 8.90 49.19
N LEU A 573 -1.42 9.66 48.69
CA LEU A 573 -2.07 10.73 49.45
C LEU A 573 -2.82 10.18 50.67
N SER A 574 -3.54 9.07 50.51
CA SER A 574 -4.25 8.41 51.62
C SER A 574 -3.28 7.95 52.72
N ALA A 575 -2.14 7.40 52.34
CA ALA A 575 -1.05 7.02 53.24
C ALA A 575 -0.43 8.25 53.92
N SER A 576 -0.16 9.33 53.18
CA SER A 576 0.41 10.58 53.69
C SER A 576 -0.48 11.26 54.72
N VAL A 577 -1.80 11.28 54.49
CA VAL A 577 -2.77 11.81 55.44
C VAL A 577 -2.75 11.00 56.74
N SER A 578 -2.73 9.67 56.64
CA SER A 578 -2.68 8.78 57.80
C SER A 578 -1.39 8.97 58.61
N LEU A 579 -0.24 9.08 57.94
CA LEU A 579 1.05 9.33 58.57
C LEU A 579 1.10 10.71 59.22
N GLY A 580 0.71 11.74 58.48
CA GLY A 580 0.75 13.14 58.89
C GLY A 580 -0.17 13.45 60.06
N MET A 581 -1.43 13.03 60.02
CA MET A 581 -2.40 13.38 61.05
C MET A 581 -2.29 12.51 62.31
N LEU A 582 -1.97 11.22 62.18
CA LEU A 582 -1.97 10.29 63.33
C LEU A 582 -0.62 10.17 64.04
N TYR A 583 0.48 10.30 63.31
CA TYR A 583 1.81 9.97 63.82
C TYR A 583 2.75 11.17 63.95
N MET A 584 2.70 12.16 63.05
CA MET A 584 3.57 13.35 63.17
C MET A 584 3.42 14.09 64.51
N PRO A 585 2.21 14.35 65.05
CA PRO A 585 2.07 14.99 66.35
C PRO A 585 2.71 14.17 67.48
N LYS A 586 2.64 12.85 67.40
CA LYS A 586 3.21 11.95 68.42
C LYS A 586 4.73 11.90 68.34
N VAL A 587 5.28 11.78 67.14
CA VAL A 587 6.74 11.81 66.91
C VAL A 587 7.31 13.16 67.32
N TYR A 588 6.62 14.25 67.00
CA TYR A 588 7.01 15.60 67.43
C TYR A 588 7.12 15.70 68.95
N ILE A 589 6.10 15.23 69.70
CA ILE A 589 6.15 15.23 71.16
C ILE A 589 7.27 14.31 71.68
N ILE A 590 7.44 13.11 71.13
CA ILE A 590 8.46 12.16 71.58
C ILE A 590 9.88 12.73 71.44
N LEU A 591 10.18 13.45 70.35
CA LEU A 591 11.52 13.95 70.06
C LEU A 591 11.79 15.35 70.63
N PHE A 592 10.84 16.29 70.51
CA PHE A 592 11.05 17.69 70.87
C PHE A 592 10.53 18.06 72.26
N HIS A 593 9.67 17.22 72.86
CA HIS A 593 9.10 17.41 74.20
C HIS A 593 9.35 16.21 75.12
N PRO A 594 10.62 15.84 75.39
CA PRO A 594 10.97 14.67 76.19
C PRO A 594 10.39 14.71 77.62
N GLU A 595 10.07 15.89 78.14
CA GLU A 595 9.38 16.09 79.42
C GLU A 595 7.99 15.47 79.48
N GLN A 596 7.35 15.21 78.33
CA GLN A 596 6.04 14.55 78.24
C GLN A 596 6.15 13.02 78.10
N ASN A 597 7.37 12.50 77.97
CA ASN A 597 7.64 11.05 77.85
C ASN A 597 7.71 10.31 79.20
N VAL A 598 7.51 11.00 80.33
CA VAL A 598 7.47 10.38 81.66
C VAL A 598 6.02 10.16 82.14
N PRO A 599 5.74 9.08 82.90
CA PRO A 599 4.40 8.85 83.46
C PRO A 599 4.02 10.01 84.40
N LYS A 600 2.88 10.67 84.16
CA LYS A 600 2.36 11.66 85.12
C LYS A 600 2.08 10.96 86.45
N ARG A 601 2.87 11.28 87.48
CA ARG A 601 2.69 10.78 88.86
C ARG A 601 1.26 11.12 89.30
N LYS A 602 0.44 10.11 89.63
CA LYS A 602 -0.89 10.32 90.21
C LYS A 602 -0.72 11.21 91.45
N ARG A 603 -1.26 12.44 91.43
CA ARG A 603 -1.51 13.18 92.67
C ARG A 603 -2.55 12.37 93.45
N SER A 604 -2.12 11.76 94.55
CA SER A 604 -3.01 11.22 95.56
C SER A 604 -3.82 12.38 96.11
N PHE A 605 -5.07 12.53 95.66
CA PHE A 605 -6.07 13.27 96.42
C PHE A 605 -6.48 12.37 97.59
N LYS A 606 -6.10 12.79 98.80
CA LYS A 606 -6.70 12.31 100.05
C LYS A 606 -8.08 12.93 100.18
#